data_AF-A0A3Q2Z8J5-F1
#
_entry.id   AF-A0A3Q2Z8J5-F1
#
_cell.length_a   1.000
_cell.length_b   1.000
_cell.length_c   1.000
_cell.angle_alpha   90.00
_cell.angle_beta   90.00
_cell.angle_gamma   90.00
#
_symmetry.space_group_name_H-M   'P 1'
#
loop_
_entity.id
_entity.type
_entity.pdbx_description
1 polymer ?
#
loop_
_entity_poly.entity_id
_entity_poly.type
_entity_poly.pdbx_seq_one_letter_code
_entity_poly.pdbx_strand_id
1 'polypeptide(L)' 'MSAVRSGSVAGPVQQGLKEALMETLTAILSPVQEVRAAAEEQIKVLEVTEGEERSIGRESTGLVPGAVVG' A
#
# COMPACT_ATOMS: atom_id res chain seq x y z
N MET A 1 -8.34 23.87 19.42
CA MET A 1 -9.36 23.41 18.46
C MET A 1 -8.67 22.63 17.36
N SER A 2 -8.79 21.29 17.33
CA SER A 2 -8.48 20.54 16.10
C SER A 2 -9.57 19.50 15.94
N ALA A 3 -10.49 19.79 15.01
CA ALA A 3 -11.66 18.99 14.77
C ALA A 3 -11.23 17.74 13.98
N VAL A 4 -11.17 16.59 14.64
CA VAL A 4 -11.16 15.29 13.96
C VAL A 4 -12.53 15.11 13.32
N ARG A 5 -12.65 15.55 12.07
CA ARG A 5 -13.76 15.19 11.20
C ARG A 5 -13.17 14.84 9.86
N SER A 6 -12.78 13.59 9.75
CA SER A 6 -12.88 12.88 8.49
C SER A 6 -13.75 11.65 8.74
N GLY A 7 -15.01 11.90 9.03
CA GLY A 7 -16.05 10.92 8.74
C GLY A 7 -16.26 10.94 7.23
N SER A 8 -15.30 10.39 6.47
CA SER A 8 -15.59 9.97 5.11
C SER A 8 -16.72 8.97 5.25
N VAL A 9 -17.89 9.25 4.68
CA VAL A 9 -18.91 8.24 4.45
C VAL A 9 -18.25 7.23 3.52
N ALA A 10 -17.61 6.24 4.12
CA ALA A 10 -17.02 5.13 3.43
C ALA A 10 -18.18 4.47 2.67
N GLY A 11 -18.14 4.50 1.35
CA GLY A 11 -19.13 3.81 0.52
C GLY A 11 -19.19 2.32 0.91
N PRO A 12 -20.26 1.61 0.52
CA PRO A 12 -20.48 0.21 0.93
C PRO A 12 -19.27 -0.70 0.73
N VAL A 13 -18.50 -0.48 -0.33
CA VAL A 13 -17.25 -1.20 -0.63
C VAL A 13 -16.14 -0.92 0.40
N GLN A 14 -15.97 0.34 0.81
CA GLN A 14 -14.94 0.74 1.77
C GLN A 14 -15.26 0.25 3.18
N GLN A 15 -16.55 0.19 3.54
CA GLN A 15 -16.98 -0.44 4.78
C GLN A 15 -16.74 -1.96 4.74
N GLY A 16 -17.11 -2.65 3.65
CA GLY A 16 -16.84 -4.07 3.50
C GLY A 16 -15.34 -4.40 3.52
N LEU A 17 -14.51 -3.57 2.89
CA LEU A 17 -13.05 -3.72 2.93
C LEU A 17 -12.49 -3.55 4.34
N LYS A 18 -13.00 -2.56 5.09
CA LYS A 18 -12.62 -2.35 6.49
C LYS A 18 -13.01 -3.55 7.35
N GLU A 19 -14.23 -4.07 7.20
CA GLU A 19 -14.70 -5.23 7.96
C GLU A 19 -13.85 -6.46 7.66
N ALA A 20 -13.62 -6.77 6.37
CA ALA A 20 -12.74 -7.87 5.95
C ALA A 20 -11.31 -7.71 6.51
N LEU A 21 -10.73 -6.51 6.44
CA LEU A 21 -9.41 -6.23 7.02
C LEU A 21 -9.38 -6.48 8.53
N MET A 22 -10.39 -6.03 9.27
CA MET A 22 -10.47 -6.22 10.73
C MET A 22 -10.59 -7.71 11.09
N GLU A 23 -11.38 -8.47 10.33
CA GLU A 23 -11.50 -9.93 10.48
C GLU A 23 -10.17 -10.62 10.22
N THR A 24 -9.50 -10.30 9.11
CA THR A 24 -8.19 -10.88 8.76
C THR A 24 -7.14 -10.57 9.83
N LEU A 25 -7.05 -9.33 10.32
CA LEU A 25 -6.10 -8.96 11.38
C LEU A 25 -6.39 -9.71 12.69
N THR A 26 -7.66 -9.93 13.02
CA THR A 26 -8.06 -10.73 14.18
C THR A 26 -7.61 -12.19 14.02
N ALA A 27 -7.75 -12.76 12.84
CA ALA A 27 -7.34 -14.12 12.52
C ALA A 27 -5.80 -14.30 12.57
N ILE A 28 -5.00 -13.30 12.19
CA ILE A 28 -3.53 -13.31 12.32
C ILE A 28 -3.09 -13.38 13.80
N LEU A 29 -3.85 -12.74 14.70
CA LEU A 29 -3.56 -12.77 16.13
C LEU A 29 -4.06 -14.06 16.82
N SER A 30 -4.69 -14.97 16.07
CA SER A 30 -5.11 -16.26 16.58
C SER A 30 -3.90 -17.12 17.02
N PRO A 31 -3.98 -17.86 18.13
CA PRO A 31 -2.95 -18.81 18.53
C PRO A 31 -2.91 -20.06 17.62
N VAL A 32 -3.96 -20.28 16.81
CA VAL A 32 -4.07 -21.41 15.90
C VAL A 32 -3.27 -21.11 14.64
N GLN A 33 -2.19 -21.87 14.42
CA GLN A 33 -1.23 -21.62 13.33
C GLN A 33 -1.88 -21.70 11.94
N GLU A 34 -2.82 -22.62 11.73
CA GLU A 34 -3.54 -22.75 10.46
C GLU A 34 -4.40 -21.52 10.15
N VAL A 35 -5.08 -20.97 11.17
CA VAL A 35 -5.90 -19.75 11.05
C VAL A 35 -5.01 -18.56 10.75
N ARG A 36 -3.88 -18.44 11.45
CA ARG A 36 -2.90 -17.39 11.22
C ARG A 36 -2.32 -17.45 9.81
N ALA A 37 -1.84 -18.61 9.38
CA ALA A 37 -1.25 -18.79 8.06
C ALA A 37 -2.25 -18.48 6.93
N ALA A 38 -3.50 -18.92 7.06
CA ALA A 38 -4.55 -18.57 6.10
C ALA A 38 -4.81 -17.06 6.06
N ALA A 39 -4.82 -16.39 7.21
CA ALA A 39 -5.05 -14.95 7.29
C ALA A 39 -3.86 -14.13 6.74
N GLU A 40 -2.62 -14.60 6.91
CA GLU A 40 -1.42 -14.00 6.30
C GLU A 40 -1.42 -14.06 4.77
N GLU A 41 -2.09 -15.03 4.15
CA GLU A 41 -2.29 -15.01 2.70
C GLU A 41 -3.45 -14.08 2.30
N GLN A 42 -4.53 -14.04 3.10
CA GLN A 42 -5.67 -13.15 2.83
C GLN A 42 -5.28 -11.67 2.89
N ILE A 43 -4.42 -11.27 3.82
CA ILE A 43 -4.01 -9.86 3.95
C ILE A 43 -3.26 -9.34 2.73
N LYS A 44 -2.49 -10.20 2.04
CA LYS A 44 -1.76 -9.84 0.80
C LYS A 44 -2.71 -9.48 -0.34
N VAL A 45 -3.90 -10.08 -0.38
CA VAL A 45 -4.93 -9.76 -1.38
C VAL A 45 -5.56 -8.39 -1.09
N LEU A 46 -5.63 -8.01 0.20
CA LEU A 46 -6.13 -6.71 0.65
C LEU A 46 -5.10 -5.59 0.50
N GLU A 47 -3.82 -5.90 0.27
CA GLU A 47 -2.76 -4.94 -0.10
C GLU A 47 -2.96 -4.44 -1.54
N VAL A 48 -3.98 -3.60 -1.73
CA VAL A 48 -4.14 -2.79 -2.94
C VAL A 48 -3.47 -1.44 -2.66
N THR A 49 -2.15 -1.45 -2.51
CA THR A 49 -1.40 -0.18 -2.46
C THR A 49 -1.45 0.45 -3.85
N GLU A 50 -1.79 1.74 -3.89
CA GLU A 50 -1.52 2.62 -5.03
C GLU A 50 0.01 2.68 -5.22
N GLY A 51 0.57 1.64 -5.82
CA GLY A 51 1.99 1.37 -5.86
C GLY A 51 2.40 0.90 -7.23
N GLU A 52 2.05 1.67 -8.27
CA GLU A 52 2.89 1.70 -9.47
C GLU A 52 4.29 2.13 -9.02
N GLU A 53 5.19 1.17 -8.81
CA GLU A 53 6.63 1.42 -8.82
C GLU A 53 7.02 1.84 -10.25
N ARG A 54 6.61 3.03 -10.67
CA ARG A 54 7.25 3.76 -11.76
C ARG A 54 8.61 4.24 -11.23
N SER A 55 9.54 3.30 -11.17
CA SER A 55 10.97 3.56 -11.22
C SER A 55 11.30 4.13 -12.62
N ILE A 56 10.91 5.39 -12.85
CA ILE A 56 11.38 6.15 -14.01
C ILE A 56 12.84 6.46 -13.72
N GLY A 57 13.71 5.53 -14.14
CA GLY A 57 15.14 5.73 -14.14
C GLY A 57 15.45 7.05 -14.83
N ARG A 58 15.99 8.01 -14.08
CA ARG A 58 16.60 9.21 -14.65
C ARG A 58 17.77 8.75 -15.50
N GLU A 59 17.59 8.78 -16.81
CA GLU A 59 18.69 8.77 -17.75
C GLU A 59 19.59 9.99 -17.44
N SER A 60 20.71 9.73 -16.77
CA SER A 60 21.80 10.69 -16.65
C SER A 60 22.43 10.84 -18.04
N THR A 61 21.84 11.69 -18.88
CA THR A 61 22.48 12.19 -20.11
C THR A 61 23.58 13.17 -19.71
N GLY A 62 24.66 12.62 -19.14
CA GLY A 62 25.93 13.31 -19.00
C GLY A 62 26.62 13.39 -20.36
N LEU A 63 26.18 14.32 -21.21
CA LEU A 63 26.93 14.73 -22.39
C LEU A 63 27.07 16.26 -22.35
N VAL A 64 28.25 16.73 -21.95
CA VAL A 64 28.73 18.09 -22.27
C VAL A 64 29.83 17.94 -23.33
N PRO A 65 29.50 17.98 -24.64
CA PRO A 65 30.50 18.06 -25.69
C PRO A 65 30.77 19.53 -25.96
N GLY A 66 31.72 20.12 -25.23
CA GLY A 66 32.02 21.56 -25.34
C GLY A 66 33.41 21.98 -24.90
N ALA A 67 34.32 21.04 -24.65
CA ALA A 67 35.73 21.36 -24.48
C ALA A 67 36.40 21.51 -25.86
N VAL A 68 36.15 22.64 -26.52
CA VAL A 68 37.03 23.11 -27.60
C VAL A 68 38.09 24.01 -26.97
N VAL A 69 39.31 23.50 -26.92
CA VAL A 69 40.52 24.28 -26.65
C VAL A 69 40.71 25.24 -27.82
N GLY A 70 40.77 26.53 -27.52
CA GLY A 70 41.15 27.62 -28.42
C GLY A 70 41.94 28.65 -27.65
#